data_AF-A0A2V9DET3-F1
#
_entry.id   AF-A0A2V9DET3-F1
#
_cell.length_a   1.000
_cell.length_b   1.000
_cell.length_c   1.000
_cell.angle_alpha   90.00
_cell.angle_beta   90.00
_cell.angle_gamma   90.00
#
_symmetry.space_group_name_H-M   'P 1'
#
loop_
_entity.id
_entity.type
_entity.pdbx_description
1 polymer ?
#
loop_
_entity_poly.entity_id
_entity_poly.type
_entity_poly.pdbx_seq_one_letter_code
_entity_poly.pdbx_strand_id
1 'polypeptide(L)'
;MTGLHEISEAQWIPSSKREMAIVGPIVRNDVFFFVFILGAAALLVLREWLAIPLAGAPAATANDAERRRVEWERRKQRRWMFAAAFTCLAVVSALAADFVYDRVKAAPPEARLVSAQGGHVAIPLAEVSDGDLHIYTVEIQGAAVRFLVIRKPNGWGTALDACQICGPVGYRQDASNVICRHCGSAIYVPSIGDAGGCNPVRLPSRVEAGELVIDLCALAQASTQVPK
;
A
#
# COMPACT_ATOMS: atom_id res chain seq x y z
N MET A 1 -0.59 13.06 2.88
CA MET A 1 -0.15 13.44 1.51
C MET A 1 1.37 13.46 1.54
N THR A 2 2.02 12.56 0.81
CA THR A 2 3.45 12.28 0.96
C THR A 2 4.21 13.05 -0.13
N GLY A 3 4.92 14.13 0.24
CA GLY A 3 5.54 15.06 -0.72
C GLY A 3 6.47 14.42 -1.76
N LEU A 4 7.08 13.27 -1.47
CA LEU A 4 7.89 12.51 -2.44
C LEU A 4 7.07 11.98 -3.64
N HIS A 5 5.78 11.70 -3.45
CA HIS A 5 4.89 11.24 -4.51
C HIS A 5 4.57 12.38 -5.49
N GLU A 6 4.25 13.56 -4.97
CA GLU A 6 3.93 14.76 -5.76
C GLU A 6 5.16 15.29 -6.52
N ILE A 7 6.34 15.29 -5.89
CA ILE A 7 7.59 15.72 -6.52
C ILE A 7 8.04 14.74 -7.62
N SER A 8 7.80 13.44 -7.42
CA SER A 8 8.02 12.43 -8.46
C SER A 8 7.01 12.54 -9.61
N GLU A 9 5.74 12.88 -9.32
CA GLU A 9 4.71 13.15 -10.33
C GLU A 9 5.05 14.37 -11.18
N ALA A 10 5.62 15.41 -10.56
CA ALA A 10 6.11 16.60 -11.22
C ALA A 10 7.40 16.38 -12.05
N GLN A 11 7.93 15.15 -12.08
CA GLN A 11 9.19 14.79 -12.77
C GLN A 11 10.44 15.54 -12.26
N TRP A 12 10.38 16.13 -11.06
CA TRP A 12 11.52 16.88 -10.50
C TRP A 12 12.61 15.98 -9.95
N ILE A 13 12.25 14.75 -9.56
CA ILE A 13 13.19 13.72 -9.11
C ILE A 13 12.85 12.42 -9.85
N PRO A 14 13.83 11.74 -10.48
CA PRO A 14 13.61 10.45 -11.12
C PRO A 14 13.38 9.41 -10.02
N SER A 15 12.12 9.10 -9.68
CA SER A 15 11.83 8.00 -8.78
C SER A 15 11.74 6.69 -9.57
N SER A 16 12.68 5.80 -9.31
CA SER A 16 12.70 4.48 -9.95
C SER A 16 11.58 3.58 -9.41
N LYS A 17 11.13 2.58 -10.21
CA LYS A 17 10.14 1.55 -9.78
C LYS A 17 10.48 0.96 -8.40
N ARG A 18 11.78 0.72 -8.15
CA ARG A 18 12.29 0.19 -6.87
C ARG A 18 12.13 1.17 -5.72
N GLU A 19 12.43 2.45 -5.92
CA GLU A 19 12.29 3.46 -4.86
C GLU A 19 10.82 3.67 -4.49
N MET A 20 9.91 3.75 -5.46
CA MET A 20 8.47 3.85 -5.19
C MET A 20 7.91 2.60 -4.47
N ALA A 21 8.43 1.41 -4.79
CA ALA A 21 8.05 0.17 -4.10
C ALA A 21 8.53 0.11 -2.64
N ILE A 22 9.70 0.67 -2.36
CA ILE A 22 10.32 0.62 -1.02
C ILE A 22 9.82 1.78 -0.15
N VAL A 23 9.82 2.99 -0.69
CA VAL A 23 9.53 4.23 0.04
C VAL A 23 8.03 4.48 0.17
N GLY A 24 7.22 4.12 -0.83
CA GLY A 24 5.76 4.30 -0.81
C GLY A 24 5.06 3.70 0.42
N PRO A 25 5.32 2.42 0.76
CA PRO A 25 4.77 1.79 1.95
C PRO A 25 5.27 2.39 3.27
N ILE A 26 6.51 2.90 3.30
CA ILE A 26 7.13 3.49 4.49
C ILE A 26 6.53 4.85 4.80
N VAL A 27 6.37 5.71 3.80
CA VAL A 27 5.93 7.10 4.00
C VAL A 27 4.42 7.21 4.15
N ARG A 28 3.65 6.24 3.65
CA ARG A 28 2.19 6.23 3.76
C ARG A 28 1.66 5.65 5.07
N ASN A 29 2.47 4.90 5.79
CA ASN A 29 2.02 4.19 6.98
C ASN A 29 2.45 4.93 8.25
N ASP A 30 1.51 5.58 8.94
CA ASP A 30 1.75 6.22 10.25
C ASP A 30 2.33 5.23 11.28
N VAL A 31 2.11 3.92 11.06
CA VAL A 31 2.72 2.82 11.82
C VAL A 31 4.25 2.86 11.79
N PHE A 32 4.89 3.33 10.72
CA PHE A 32 6.36 3.42 10.66
C PHE A 32 6.92 4.27 11.80
N PHE A 33 6.26 5.40 12.09
CA PHE A 33 6.65 6.29 13.17
C PHE A 33 6.53 5.59 14.54
N PHE A 34 5.43 4.88 14.77
CA PHE A 34 5.22 4.12 16.01
C PHE A 34 6.20 2.96 16.16
N VAL A 35 6.46 2.21 15.08
CA VAL A 35 7.45 1.12 15.07
C VAL A 35 8.86 1.64 15.36
N PHE A 36 9.23 2.78 14.78
CA PHE A 36 10.54 3.38 15.02
C PHE A 36 10.70 3.87 16.47
N ILE A 37 9.71 4.59 17.01
CA ILE A 37 9.74 5.08 18.40
C ILE A 37 9.73 3.92 19.40
N LEU A 38 8.82 2.96 19.25
CA LEU A 38 8.72 1.80 20.14
C LEU A 38 9.94 0.89 20.01
N GLY A 39 10.49 0.73 18.81
CA GLY A 39 11.73 0.00 18.56
C GLY A 39 12.94 0.66 19.24
N ALA A 40 13.08 1.99 19.12
CA ALA A 40 14.13 2.74 19.79
C ALA A 40 13.99 2.66 21.33
N ALA A 41 12.77 2.79 21.85
CA ALA A 41 12.50 2.63 23.28
C ALA A 41 12.87 1.23 23.78
N ALA A 42 12.49 0.18 23.06
CA ALA A 42 12.86 -1.20 23.39
C ALA A 42 14.38 -1.42 23.37
N LEU A 43 15.08 -0.81 22.41
CA LEU A 43 16.54 -0.90 22.28
C LEU A 43 17.27 -0.17 23.42
N LEU A 44 16.76 0.99 23.85
CA LEU A 44 17.28 1.71 25.03
C LEU A 44 17.07 0.90 26.31
N VAL A 45 15.88 0.32 26.49
CA VAL A 45 15.59 -0.57 27.63
C VAL A 45 16.50 -1.80 27.62
N LEU A 46 16.75 -2.40 26.45
CA LEU A 46 17.68 -3.52 26.30
C LEU A 46 19.12 -3.12 26.63
N ARG A 47 19.57 -1.93 26.16
CA ARG A 47 20.89 -1.39 26.47
C ARG A 47 21.06 -1.14 27.97
N GLU A 48 20.07 -0.53 28.63
CA GLU A 48 20.10 -0.34 30.09
C GLU A 48 20.12 -1.69 30.81
N TRP A 49 19.34 -2.66 30.36
CA TRP A 49 19.35 -4.00 30.93
C TRP A 49 20.72 -4.70 30.84
N LEU A 50 21.41 -4.56 29.71
CA LEU A 50 22.78 -5.06 29.51
C LEU A 50 23.82 -4.30 30.35
N ALA A 51 23.56 -3.04 30.72
CA ALA A 51 24.47 -2.20 31.51
C ALA A 51 24.32 -2.36 33.04
N ILE A 52 23.17 -2.83 33.52
CA ILE A 52 22.90 -3.04 34.96
C ILE A 52 23.90 -3.96 35.67
N PRO A 53 24.42 -5.06 35.06
CA PRO A 53 25.45 -5.90 35.68
C PRO A 53 26.72 -5.12 36.06
N LEU A 54 27.10 -4.11 35.28
CA LEU A 54 28.35 -3.34 35.49
C LEU A 54 28.27 -2.31 36.62
N ALA A 55 27.08 -1.77 36.94
CA ALA A 55 26.95 -0.60 37.82
C ALA A 55 26.56 -0.90 39.28
N GLY A 56 26.19 -2.13 39.62
CA GLY A 56 25.43 -2.43 40.85
C GLY A 56 26.02 -3.48 41.78
N ALA A 57 27.35 -3.59 41.89
CA ALA A 57 27.95 -4.43 42.93
C ALA A 57 27.74 -3.77 44.31
N PRO A 58 27.17 -4.47 45.32
CA PRO A 58 27.00 -3.91 46.65
C PRO A 58 28.37 -3.56 47.25
N ALA A 59 28.44 -2.42 47.95
CA ALA A 59 29.65 -2.03 48.68
C ALA A 59 30.07 -3.14 49.66
N ALA A 60 31.37 -3.38 49.80
CA ALA A 60 31.90 -4.43 50.66
C ALA A 60 31.42 -4.33 52.13
N THR A 61 30.98 -3.13 52.56
CA THR A 61 30.49 -2.80 53.90
C THR A 61 28.97 -2.89 54.09
N ALA A 62 28.20 -3.28 53.06
CA ALA A 62 26.73 -3.29 53.12
C ALA A 62 26.17 -4.40 54.02
N ASN A 63 25.20 -4.04 54.86
CA ASN A 63 24.53 -4.97 55.79
C ASN A 63 23.56 -5.92 55.04
N ASP A 64 23.21 -7.06 55.63
CA ASP A 64 22.39 -8.10 55.00
C ASP A 64 21.01 -7.60 54.53
N ALA A 65 20.41 -6.68 55.28
CA ALA A 65 19.13 -6.05 54.90
C ALA A 65 19.26 -5.17 53.65
N GLU A 66 20.37 -4.43 53.52
CA GLU A 66 20.64 -3.57 52.35
C GLU A 66 20.90 -4.42 51.11
N ARG A 67 21.63 -5.53 51.25
CA ARG A 67 21.85 -6.51 50.17
C ARG A 67 20.53 -7.06 49.63
N ARG A 68 19.62 -7.49 50.53
CA ARG A 68 18.28 -7.98 50.13
C ARG A 68 17.43 -6.90 49.46
N ARG A 69 17.50 -5.65 49.91
CA ARG A 69 16.79 -4.53 49.30
C ARG A 69 17.29 -4.24 47.88
N VAL A 70 18.61 -4.18 47.68
CA VAL A 70 19.23 -3.94 46.36
C VAL A 70 18.89 -5.07 45.39
N GLU A 71 18.94 -6.32 45.85
CA GLU A 71 18.51 -7.46 45.03
C GLU A 71 17.04 -7.38 44.63
N TRP A 72 16.15 -6.99 45.56
CA TRP A 72 14.73 -6.84 45.28
C TRP A 72 14.45 -5.73 44.27
N GLU A 73 15.06 -4.55 44.45
CA GLU A 73 14.93 -3.44 43.49
C GLU A 73 15.47 -3.83 42.12
N ARG A 74 16.61 -4.53 42.05
CA ARG A 74 17.16 -5.03 40.78
C ARG A 74 16.22 -6.04 40.12
N ARG A 75 15.63 -6.98 40.87
CA ARG A 75 14.65 -7.94 40.33
C ARG A 75 13.39 -7.22 39.84
N LYS A 76 12.89 -6.24 40.59
CA LYS A 76 11.74 -5.42 40.24
C LYS A 76 12.02 -4.62 38.96
N GLN A 77 13.11 -3.86 38.91
CA GLN A 77 13.52 -3.09 37.73
C GLN A 77 13.69 -3.99 36.51
N ARG A 78 14.35 -5.15 36.65
CA ARG A 78 14.50 -6.13 35.56
C ARG A 78 13.17 -6.67 35.04
N ARG A 79 12.23 -6.96 35.94
CA ARG A 79 10.87 -7.39 35.57
C ARG A 79 10.09 -6.28 34.85
N TRP A 80 10.20 -5.03 35.30
CA TRP A 80 9.55 -3.88 34.66
C TRP A 80 10.13 -3.57 33.28
N MET A 81 11.46 -3.59 33.13
CA MET A 81 12.11 -3.44 31.83
C MET A 81 11.72 -4.55 30.86
N PHE A 82 11.69 -5.81 31.32
CA PHE A 82 11.25 -6.93 30.49
C PHE A 82 9.79 -6.77 30.06
N ALA A 83 8.89 -6.38 30.99
CA ALA A 83 7.49 -6.13 30.68
C ALA A 83 7.33 -4.98 29.66
N ALA A 84 8.07 -3.89 29.81
CA ALA A 84 8.05 -2.75 28.90
C ALA A 84 8.55 -3.14 27.49
N ALA A 85 9.69 -3.84 27.39
CA ALA A 85 10.24 -4.30 26.11
C ALA A 85 9.32 -5.33 25.42
N PHE A 86 8.77 -6.28 26.19
CA PHE A 86 7.81 -7.24 25.68
C PHE A 86 6.54 -6.57 25.14
N THR A 87 6.01 -5.57 25.87
CA THR A 87 4.83 -4.82 25.44
C THR A 87 5.11 -4.03 24.16
N CYS A 88 6.27 -3.37 24.06
CA CYS A 88 6.67 -2.67 22.83
C CYS A 88 6.76 -3.63 21.64
N LEU A 89 7.39 -4.80 21.83
CA LEU A 89 7.51 -5.82 20.79
C LEU A 89 6.12 -6.33 20.37
N ALA A 90 5.24 -6.63 21.32
CA ALA A 90 3.88 -7.09 21.04
C ALA A 90 3.08 -6.07 20.22
N VAL A 91 3.16 -4.78 20.56
CA VAL A 91 2.51 -3.71 19.79
C VAL A 91 3.08 -3.62 18.38
N VAL A 92 4.41 -3.64 18.23
CA VAL A 92 5.06 -3.63 16.91
C VAL A 92 4.64 -4.83 16.06
N SER A 93 4.60 -6.03 16.64
CA SER A 93 4.16 -7.24 15.96
C SER A 93 2.68 -7.18 15.56
N ALA A 94 1.80 -6.65 16.41
CA ALA A 94 0.38 -6.47 16.08
C ALA A 94 0.19 -5.50 14.90
N LEU A 95 0.88 -4.35 14.93
CA LEU A 95 0.82 -3.37 13.84
C LEU A 95 1.40 -3.94 12.52
N ALA A 96 2.46 -4.74 12.61
CA ALA A 96 3.01 -5.42 11.43
C ALA A 96 2.06 -6.49 10.88
N ALA A 97 1.35 -7.20 11.76
CA ALA A 97 0.35 -8.20 11.36
C ALA A 97 -0.83 -7.54 10.64
N ASP A 98 -1.36 -6.42 11.16
CA ASP A 98 -2.43 -5.66 10.48
C ASP A 98 -1.99 -5.19 9.09
N PHE A 99 -0.77 -4.64 8.97
CA PHE A 99 -0.23 -4.22 7.68
C PHE A 99 -0.13 -5.37 6.67
N VAL A 100 0.36 -6.54 7.10
CA VAL A 100 0.43 -7.73 6.25
C VAL A 100 -0.98 -8.23 5.89
N TYR A 101 -1.89 -8.22 6.86
CA TYR A 101 -3.26 -8.69 6.67
C TYR A 101 -4.01 -7.87 5.62
N ASP A 102 -3.93 -6.54 5.68
CA ASP A 102 -4.54 -5.64 4.69
C ASP A 102 -3.97 -5.84 3.28
N ARG A 103 -2.67 -6.16 3.19
CA ARG A 103 -2.02 -6.49 1.92
C ARG A 103 -2.46 -7.84 1.36
N VAL A 104 -2.63 -8.84 2.22
CA VAL A 104 -3.04 -10.20 1.82
C VAL A 104 -4.52 -10.25 1.43
N LYS A 105 -5.39 -9.54 2.15
CA LYS A 105 -6.82 -9.44 1.81
C LYS A 105 -7.09 -8.68 0.52
N ALA A 106 -6.13 -7.89 0.04
CA ALA A 106 -6.23 -7.17 -1.23
C ALA A 106 -6.05 -8.08 -2.47
N ALA A 107 -6.68 -9.27 -2.47
CA ALA A 107 -6.73 -10.16 -3.62
C ALA A 107 -7.24 -9.40 -4.87
N PRO A 108 -6.63 -9.59 -6.06
CA PRO A 108 -7.15 -9.03 -7.30
C PRO A 108 -8.64 -9.33 -7.41
N PRO A 109 -9.51 -8.34 -7.67
CA PRO A 109 -10.83 -8.66 -8.20
C PRO A 109 -10.60 -9.60 -9.38
N GLU A 110 -11.33 -10.72 -9.40
CA GLU A 110 -11.33 -11.58 -10.57
C GLU A 110 -11.70 -10.71 -11.76
N ALA A 111 -10.76 -10.60 -12.71
CA ALA A 111 -11.02 -9.80 -13.89
C ALA A 111 -11.93 -10.61 -14.81
N ARG A 112 -13.14 -10.12 -15.02
CA ARG A 112 -14.11 -10.81 -15.87
C ARG A 112 -13.60 -10.83 -17.31
N LEU A 113 -13.55 -12.01 -17.91
CA LEU A 113 -13.20 -12.13 -19.32
C LEU A 113 -14.35 -11.55 -20.17
N VAL A 114 -14.00 -10.66 -21.10
CA VAL A 114 -14.92 -10.08 -22.07
C VAL A 114 -14.43 -10.37 -23.48
N SER A 115 -15.36 -10.72 -24.36
CA SER A 115 -15.08 -10.99 -25.76
C SER A 115 -15.20 -9.72 -26.57
N ALA A 116 -14.24 -9.49 -27.46
CA ALA A 116 -14.34 -8.40 -28.40
C ALA A 116 -15.29 -8.76 -29.55
N GLN A 117 -16.15 -7.82 -29.95
CA GLN A 117 -17.08 -7.97 -31.06
C GLN A 117 -16.89 -6.77 -32.00
N GLY A 118 -16.75 -7.00 -33.31
CA GLY A 118 -16.65 -5.91 -34.28
C GLY A 118 -15.55 -4.88 -33.99
N GLY A 119 -14.41 -5.31 -33.45
CA GLY A 119 -13.25 -4.43 -33.19
C GLY A 119 -13.33 -3.60 -31.91
N HIS A 120 -14.34 -3.81 -31.06
CA HIS A 120 -14.49 -3.13 -29.78
C HIS A 120 -14.96 -4.11 -28.68
N VAL A 121 -14.92 -3.63 -27.45
CA VAL A 121 -15.55 -4.25 -26.28
C VAL A 121 -16.69 -3.35 -25.85
N ALA A 122 -17.86 -3.93 -25.59
CA ALA A 122 -19.02 -3.23 -25.07
C ALA A 122 -19.36 -3.77 -23.68
N ILE A 123 -19.48 -2.86 -22.70
CA ILE A 123 -19.80 -3.17 -21.31
C ILE A 123 -21.15 -2.56 -20.97
N PRO A 124 -22.17 -3.33 -20.55
CA PRO A 124 -23.46 -2.76 -20.21
C PRO A 124 -23.34 -1.78 -19.03
N LEU A 125 -23.91 -0.58 -19.16
CA LEU A 125 -23.80 0.44 -18.10
C LEU A 125 -24.44 0.00 -16.78
N ALA A 126 -25.43 -0.89 -16.84
CA ALA A 126 -26.06 -1.48 -15.66
C ALA A 126 -25.08 -2.29 -14.80
N GLU A 127 -24.02 -2.87 -15.39
CA GLU A 127 -23.01 -3.62 -14.65
C GLU A 127 -22.05 -2.72 -13.87
N VAL A 128 -21.81 -1.49 -14.34
CA VAL A 128 -20.76 -0.59 -13.81
C VAL A 128 -21.32 0.66 -13.14
N SER A 129 -22.60 0.64 -12.77
CA SER A 129 -23.31 1.78 -12.17
C SER A 129 -23.47 1.71 -10.65
N ASP A 130 -22.97 0.65 -10.02
CA ASP A 130 -23.02 0.41 -8.56
C ASP A 130 -22.06 1.30 -7.76
N GLY A 131 -21.07 1.90 -8.41
CA GLY A 131 -20.03 2.71 -7.73
C GLY A 131 -18.75 1.93 -7.44
N ASP A 132 -18.73 0.65 -7.76
CA ASP A 132 -17.59 -0.22 -7.52
C ASP A 132 -16.63 -0.23 -8.73
N LEU A 133 -15.40 -0.69 -8.48
CA LEU A 133 -14.34 -0.85 -9.47
C LEU A 133 -14.50 -2.21 -10.13
N HIS A 134 -14.86 -2.18 -11.41
CA HIS A 134 -14.98 -3.37 -12.24
C HIS A 134 -13.70 -3.57 -13.04
N ILE A 135 -13.14 -4.78 -13.02
CA ILE A 135 -11.94 -5.13 -13.77
C ILE A 135 -12.30 -6.20 -14.80
N TYR A 136 -11.86 -5.98 -16.03
CA TYR A 136 -12.11 -6.84 -17.16
C TYR A 136 -10.80 -7.26 -17.82
N THR A 137 -10.80 -8.41 -18.48
CA THR A 137 -9.71 -8.86 -19.33
C THR A 137 -10.24 -9.10 -20.73
N VAL A 138 -9.51 -8.61 -21.73
CA VAL A 138 -9.76 -8.90 -23.15
C VAL A 138 -8.49 -9.42 -23.78
N GLU A 139 -8.63 -10.41 -24.66
CA GLU A 139 -7.51 -10.94 -25.43
C GLU A 139 -7.33 -10.16 -26.73
N ILE A 140 -6.15 -9.61 -26.94
CA ILE A 140 -5.79 -8.85 -28.13
C ILE A 140 -4.55 -9.50 -28.72
N GLN A 141 -4.69 -10.13 -29.90
CA GLN A 141 -3.58 -10.77 -30.62
C GLN A 141 -2.79 -11.78 -29.76
N GLY A 142 -3.48 -12.57 -28.93
CA GLY A 142 -2.86 -13.56 -28.03
C GLY A 142 -2.31 -13.00 -26.72
N ALA A 143 -2.46 -11.69 -26.46
CA ALA A 143 -2.07 -11.05 -25.21
C ALA A 143 -3.30 -10.66 -24.39
N ALA A 144 -3.33 -11.05 -23.11
CA ALA A 144 -4.36 -10.63 -22.17
C ALA A 144 -4.11 -9.18 -21.73
N VAL A 145 -5.06 -8.29 -22.05
CA VAL A 145 -5.05 -6.89 -21.64
C VAL A 145 -6.14 -6.66 -20.61
N ARG A 146 -5.74 -6.18 -19.43
CA ARG A 146 -6.66 -5.86 -18.34
C ARG A 146 -7.01 -4.38 -18.34
N PHE A 147 -8.27 -4.06 -18.15
CA PHE A 147 -8.77 -2.70 -18.02
C PHE A 147 -9.80 -2.61 -16.90
N LEU A 148 -10.00 -1.40 -16.40
CA LEU A 148 -10.91 -1.09 -15.32
C LEU A 148 -11.95 -0.07 -15.73
N VAL A 149 -13.12 -0.18 -15.10
CA VAL A 149 -14.24 0.74 -15.23
C VAL A 149 -14.74 1.09 -13.84
N ILE A 150 -14.98 2.37 -13.59
CA ILE A 150 -15.56 2.84 -12.34
C ILE A 150 -16.49 4.02 -12.58
N ARG A 151 -17.57 4.10 -11.81
CA ARG A 151 -18.51 5.21 -11.89
C ARG A 151 -17.87 6.50 -11.32
N LYS A 152 -17.95 7.58 -12.10
CA LYS A 152 -17.58 8.94 -11.69
C LYS A 152 -18.85 9.77 -11.44
N PRO A 153 -18.75 10.90 -10.72
CA PRO A 153 -19.87 11.84 -10.57
C PRO A 153 -20.46 12.27 -11.92
N ASN A 154 -19.60 12.51 -12.92
CA ASN A 154 -19.99 13.02 -14.24
C ASN A 154 -19.68 12.05 -15.39
N GLY A 155 -19.83 10.73 -15.18
CA GLY A 155 -19.66 9.72 -16.23
C GLY A 155 -18.93 8.48 -15.74
N TRP A 156 -18.02 7.94 -16.57
CA TRP A 156 -17.27 6.71 -16.28
C TRP A 156 -15.78 6.94 -16.44
N GLY A 157 -15.01 6.40 -15.49
CA GLY A 157 -13.56 6.34 -15.57
C GLY A 157 -13.18 5.02 -16.22
N THR A 158 -12.56 5.10 -17.40
CA THR A 158 -12.05 3.94 -18.13
C THR A 158 -10.55 4.06 -18.31
N ALA A 159 -9.83 3.00 -17.91
CA ALA A 159 -8.37 2.98 -17.95
C ALA A 159 -7.84 1.55 -17.97
N LEU A 160 -6.55 1.35 -18.26
CA LEU A 160 -5.92 0.05 -18.06
C LEU A 160 -5.77 -0.27 -16.57
N ASP A 161 -5.74 -1.56 -16.24
CA ASP A 161 -5.35 -2.06 -14.91
C ASP A 161 -3.82 -2.01 -14.73
N ALA A 162 -3.23 -0.85 -15.04
CA ALA A 162 -1.79 -0.57 -15.03
C ALA A 162 -1.52 0.95 -14.97
N CYS A 163 -0.32 1.37 -14.53
CA CYS A 163 0.19 2.74 -14.76
C CYS A 163 1.55 2.74 -15.47
N GLN A 164 1.88 3.91 -16.01
CA GLN A 164 3.14 4.20 -16.70
C GLN A 164 4.36 4.13 -15.76
N ILE A 165 4.16 4.19 -14.44
CA ILE A 165 5.24 4.13 -13.45
C ILE A 165 5.43 2.70 -12.94
N CYS A 166 4.40 2.10 -12.34
CA CYS A 166 4.51 0.82 -11.64
C CYS A 166 4.28 -0.42 -12.53
N GLY A 167 3.77 -0.26 -13.75
CA GLY A 167 3.50 -1.38 -14.65
C GLY A 167 2.16 -2.10 -14.38
N PRO A 168 2.01 -3.36 -14.83
CA PRO A 168 0.73 -4.08 -14.88
C PRO A 168 0.33 -4.77 -13.57
N VAL A 169 0.66 -4.16 -12.43
CA VAL A 169 0.38 -4.72 -11.08
C VAL A 169 -1.10 -4.53 -10.69
N GLY A 170 -1.75 -3.53 -11.29
CA GLY A 170 -3.18 -3.28 -11.16
C GLY A 170 -3.61 -2.47 -9.94
N TYR A 171 -4.93 -2.38 -9.78
CA TYR A 171 -5.59 -1.51 -8.82
C TYR A 171 -6.69 -2.22 -8.03
N ARG A 172 -6.95 -1.71 -6.83
CA ARG A 172 -8.07 -2.14 -5.99
C ARG A 172 -8.87 -0.93 -5.55
N GLN A 173 -10.15 -1.08 -5.29
CA GLN A 173 -10.91 -0.05 -4.60
C GLN A 173 -10.68 -0.14 -3.09
N ASP A 174 -10.60 1.01 -2.45
CA ASP A 174 -10.55 1.15 -1.00
C ASP A 174 -11.38 2.36 -0.61
N ALA A 175 -12.54 2.09 -0.02
CA ALA A 175 -13.56 3.09 0.26
C ALA A 175 -13.87 3.95 -0.98
N SER A 176 -13.58 5.25 -0.91
CA SER A 176 -13.85 6.23 -1.97
C SER A 176 -12.72 6.42 -2.98
N ASN A 177 -11.63 5.65 -2.87
CA ASN A 177 -10.45 5.80 -3.71
C ASN A 177 -10.10 4.49 -4.43
N VAL A 178 -9.32 4.62 -5.50
CA VAL A 178 -8.70 3.48 -6.18
C VAL A 178 -7.22 3.46 -5.81
N ILE A 179 -6.73 2.35 -5.28
CA ILE A 179 -5.37 2.21 -4.76
C ILE A 179 -4.51 1.42 -5.74
N CYS A 180 -3.37 1.99 -6.14
CA CYS A 180 -2.34 1.25 -6.89
C CYS A 180 -1.78 0.13 -6.02
N ARG A 181 -1.85 -1.12 -6.50
CA ARG A 181 -1.38 -2.28 -5.71
C ARG A 181 0.13 -2.30 -5.47
N HIS A 182 0.90 -1.64 -6.31
CA HIS A 182 2.36 -1.64 -6.22
C HIS A 182 2.89 -0.61 -5.23
N CYS A 183 2.71 0.69 -5.52
CA CYS A 183 3.23 1.77 -4.67
C CYS A 183 2.27 2.17 -3.55
N GLY A 184 1.02 1.69 -3.59
CA GLY A 184 0.01 2.02 -2.62
C GLY A 184 -0.56 3.42 -2.75
N SER A 185 -0.37 4.16 -3.85
CA SER A 185 -0.96 5.50 -4.02
C SER A 185 -2.50 5.44 -4.07
N ALA A 186 -3.19 6.42 -3.45
CA ALA A 186 -4.64 6.56 -3.58
C ALA A 186 -4.95 7.54 -4.70
N ILE A 187 -5.71 7.05 -5.66
CA ILE A 187 -6.16 7.77 -6.83
C ILE A 187 -7.59 8.23 -6.58
N TYR A 188 -7.78 9.53 -6.76
CA TYR A 188 -9.08 10.17 -6.65
C TYR A 188 -9.97 9.72 -7.80
N VAL A 189 -11.11 9.08 -7.51
CA VAL A 189 -11.95 8.44 -8.55
C VAL A 189 -12.32 9.37 -9.72
N PRO A 190 -12.67 10.66 -9.50
CA PRO A 190 -12.92 11.58 -10.60
C PRO A 190 -11.76 11.80 -11.56
N SER A 191 -10.50 11.62 -11.14
CA SER A 191 -9.33 11.74 -12.01
C SER A 191 -9.06 10.47 -12.84
N ILE A 192 -9.79 9.38 -12.63
CA ILE A 192 -9.59 8.15 -13.40
C ILE A 192 -10.00 8.39 -14.85
N GLY A 193 -9.08 8.08 -15.75
CA GLY A 193 -9.16 8.48 -17.14
C GLY A 193 -8.45 9.81 -17.42
N ASP A 194 -7.70 10.38 -16.48
CA ASP A 194 -6.72 11.46 -16.73
C ASP A 194 -5.29 10.92 -16.73
N ALA A 195 -4.37 11.68 -17.33
CA ALA A 195 -2.95 11.32 -17.36
C ALA A 195 -2.23 11.86 -16.11
N GLY A 196 -1.24 11.11 -15.61
CA GLY A 196 -0.35 11.57 -14.56
C GLY A 196 0.03 10.49 -13.55
N GLY A 197 1.30 10.44 -13.15
CA GLY A 197 1.75 9.67 -12.01
C GLY A 197 1.34 8.21 -11.96
N CYS A 198 0.77 7.82 -10.82
CA CYS A 198 0.22 6.47 -10.60
C CYS A 198 -1.27 6.37 -10.95
N ASN A 199 -1.83 7.35 -11.64
CA ASN A 199 -3.18 7.24 -12.19
C ASN A 199 -3.19 6.14 -13.28
N PRO A 200 -4.20 5.25 -13.31
CA PRO A 200 -4.40 4.28 -14.38
C PRO A 200 -4.22 4.86 -15.79
N VAL A 201 -3.58 4.12 -16.69
CA VAL A 201 -3.39 4.58 -18.09
C VAL A 201 -4.74 4.84 -18.74
N ARG A 202 -5.01 6.09 -19.10
CA ARG A 202 -6.26 6.54 -19.74
C ARG A 202 -6.64 5.63 -20.91
N LEU A 203 -7.90 5.23 -20.93
CA LEU A 203 -8.50 4.48 -22.03
C LEU A 203 -9.78 5.21 -22.48
N PRO A 204 -9.78 5.88 -23.63
CA PRO A 204 -10.98 6.54 -24.15
C PRO A 204 -12.13 5.54 -24.32
N SER A 205 -13.32 5.97 -23.92
CA SER A 205 -14.57 5.22 -24.09
C SER A 205 -15.69 6.14 -24.52
N ARG A 206 -16.74 5.57 -25.09
CA ARG A 206 -17.96 6.28 -25.47
C ARG A 206 -19.19 5.52 -25.01
N VAL A 207 -20.28 6.22 -24.77
CA VAL A 207 -21.56 5.61 -24.40
C VAL A 207 -22.42 5.51 -25.64
N GLU A 208 -22.81 4.29 -26.00
CA GLU A 208 -23.68 3.99 -27.15
C GLU A 208 -24.72 2.96 -26.72
N ALA A 209 -26.00 3.23 -27.01
CA ALA A 209 -27.10 2.28 -26.78
C ALA A 209 -27.18 1.67 -25.35
N GLY A 210 -26.73 2.38 -24.31
CA GLY A 210 -26.74 1.87 -22.93
C GLY A 210 -25.52 1.03 -22.57
N GLU A 211 -24.49 1.02 -23.41
CA GLU A 211 -23.22 0.33 -23.21
C GLU A 211 -22.05 1.31 -23.25
N LEU A 212 -20.99 0.98 -22.53
CA LEU A 212 -19.70 1.64 -22.57
C LEU A 212 -18.82 0.91 -23.60
N VAL A 213 -18.52 1.59 -24.69
CA VAL A 213 -17.79 1.03 -25.82
C VAL A 213 -16.34 1.50 -25.80
N ILE A 214 -15.43 0.53 -25.92
CA ILE A 214 -13.98 0.70 -25.90
C ILE A 214 -13.37 0.02 -27.12
N ASP A 215 -12.67 0.78 -27.96
CA ASP A 215 -12.08 0.24 -29.18
C ASP A 215 -10.81 -0.59 -28.89
N LEU A 216 -10.65 -1.73 -29.57
CA LEU A 216 -9.46 -2.57 -29.41
C LEU A 216 -8.17 -1.85 -29.81
N CYS A 217 -8.23 -0.96 -30.80
CA CYS A 217 -7.09 -0.14 -31.20
C CYS A 217 -6.64 0.78 -30.06
N ALA A 218 -7.57 1.37 -29.31
CA ALA A 218 -7.26 2.22 -28.16
C ALA A 218 -6.65 1.40 -27.02
N LEU A 219 -7.18 0.21 -26.74
CA LEU A 219 -6.61 -0.74 -25.78
C LEU A 219 -5.17 -1.15 -26.15
N ALA A 220 -4.96 -1.53 -27.41
CA ALA A 220 -3.65 -1.92 -27.92
C ALA A 220 -2.65 -0.74 -27.87
N GLN A 221 -3.08 0.47 -28.18
CA GLN A 221 -2.24 1.66 -28.08
C GLN A 221 -1.90 2.00 -26.63
N ALA A 222 -2.88 1.96 -25.73
CA ALA A 222 -2.68 2.23 -24.31
C ALA A 222 -1.71 1.23 -23.67
N SER A 223 -1.75 -0.05 -24.07
CA SER A 223 -0.90 -1.10 -23.49
C SER A 223 0.59 -0.87 -23.77
N THR A 224 0.94 -0.18 -24.86
CA THR A 224 2.34 0.18 -25.16
C THR A 224 2.94 1.18 -24.16
N GLN A 225 2.11 1.93 -23.43
CA GLN A 225 2.55 2.91 -22.43
C GLN A 225 2.91 2.25 -21.09
N VAL A 226 2.58 0.96 -20.91
CA VAL A 226 2.81 0.24 -19.67
C VAL A 226 4.24 -0.32 -19.68
N PRO A 227 5.09 0.05 -18.70
CA PRO A 227 6.43 -0.47 -18.63
C PRO A 227 6.39 -1.94 -18.22
N LYS A 228 7.07 -2.79 -19.00
CA LYS A 228 7.25 -4.21 -18.71
C LYS A 228 8.05 -4.44 -17.42
#